data_AF-A0A7C5G3B5-F1
#
_entry.id   AF-A0A7C5G3B5-F1
#
_cell.length_a   1.000
_cell.length_b   1.000
_cell.length_c   1.000
_cell.angle_alpha   90.00
_cell.angle_beta   90.00
_cell.angle_gamma   90.00
#
_symmetry.space_group_name_H-M   'P 1'
#
loop_
_entity.id
_entity.type
_entity.pdbx_description
1 polymer ?
#
loop_
_entity_poly.entity_id
_entity_poly.type
_entity_poly.pdbx_seq_one_letter_code
_entity_poly.pdbx_strand_id
1 'polypeptide(L)'
;MGDLVEWIAVFGMVAIGVLFFVEIGRWRRMGPIMNRGQKVLRILLVLFIEALFLMMLVGPAATSRRDPLTSALYWMGCLILGLVVVVLALLDVRAVMRQYVRASREIFHDLRGDDRRKQ
;
A
#
# COMPACT_ATOMS: atom_id res chain seq x y z
N MET A 1 -9.22 -12.01 24.52
CA MET A 1 -8.92 -10.84 23.65
C MET A 1 -7.76 -11.10 22.70
N GLY A 2 -6.73 -11.89 23.08
CA GLY A 2 -5.63 -12.26 22.18
C GLY A 2 -6.12 -12.93 20.88
N ASP A 3 -6.99 -13.93 20.97
CA ASP A 3 -7.48 -14.67 19.81
C ASP A 3 -8.16 -13.77 18.78
N LEU A 4 -9.00 -12.83 19.22
CA LEU A 4 -9.73 -11.95 18.30
C LEU A 4 -8.79 -11.00 17.54
N VAL A 5 -7.73 -10.51 18.19
CA VAL A 5 -6.71 -9.66 17.55
C VAL A 5 -5.88 -10.47 16.56
N GLU A 6 -5.48 -11.69 16.93
CA GLU A 6 -4.78 -12.60 16.02
C GLU A 6 -5.62 -12.95 14.79
N TRP A 7 -6.90 -13.29 14.96
CA TRP A 7 -7.81 -13.56 13.84
C TRP A 7 -7.99 -12.35 12.92
N ILE A 8 -8.11 -11.14 13.47
CA ILE A 8 -8.18 -9.91 12.67
C ILE A 8 -6.87 -9.69 11.90
N ALA A 9 -5.72 -9.92 12.54
CA ALA A 9 -4.42 -9.77 11.89
C ALA A 9 -4.22 -10.77 10.74
N VAL A 10 -4.59 -12.04 10.96
CA VAL A 10 -4.54 -13.08 9.93
C VAL A 10 -5.49 -12.77 8.78
N PHE A 11 -6.74 -12.39 9.09
CA PHE A 11 -7.71 -12.01 8.07
C PHE A 11 -7.22 -10.79 7.27
N GLY A 12 -6.68 -9.78 7.93
CA GLY A 12 -6.08 -8.60 7.31
C GLY A 12 -4.94 -8.97 6.37
N MET A 13 -4.01 -9.82 6.79
CA MET A 13 -2.90 -10.31 5.98
C MET A 13 -3.39 -11.04 4.72
N VAL A 14 -4.36 -11.95 4.86
CA VAL A 14 -4.94 -12.68 3.72
C VAL A 14 -5.65 -11.73 2.77
N ALA A 15 -6.48 -10.81 3.28
CA ALA A 15 -7.19 -9.84 2.46
C ALA A 15 -6.23 -8.94 1.66
N ILE A 16 -5.16 -8.45 2.30
CA ILE A 16 -4.14 -7.62 1.66
C ILE A 16 -3.36 -8.41 0.61
N GLY A 17 -3.01 -9.66 0.90
CA GLY A 17 -2.40 -10.56 -0.07
C GLY A 17 -3.29 -10.75 -1.31
N VAL A 18 -4.57 -11.07 -1.12
CA VAL A 18 -5.55 -11.23 -2.22
C VAL A 18 -5.67 -9.94 -3.03
N LEU A 19 -5.81 -8.78 -2.37
CA LEU A 19 -5.88 -7.49 -3.05
C LEU A 19 -4.61 -7.22 -3.87
N PHE A 20 -3.43 -7.55 -3.35
CA PHE A 20 -2.17 -7.41 -4.07
C PHE A 20 -2.08 -8.33 -5.30
N PHE A 21 -2.53 -9.59 -5.19
CA PHE A 21 -2.57 -10.50 -6.34
C PHE A 21 -3.53 -10.02 -7.43
N VAL A 22 -4.71 -9.53 -7.02
CA VAL A 22 -5.68 -8.90 -7.94
C VAL A 22 -5.05 -7.69 -8.62
N GLU A 23 -4.30 -6.88 -7.87
CA GLU A 23 -3.63 -5.69 -8.37
C GLU A 23 -2.50 -6.02 -9.36
N ILE A 24 -1.65 -7.02 -9.07
CA ILE A 24 -0.65 -7.56 -10.01
C ILE A 24 -1.33 -8.06 -11.29
N GLY A 25 -2.44 -8.79 -11.17
CA GLY A 25 -3.23 -9.23 -12.31
C GLY A 25 -3.75 -8.06 -13.15
N ARG A 26 -4.14 -6.96 -12.49
CA ARG A 26 -4.56 -5.71 -13.14
C ARG A 26 -3.41 -5.03 -13.89
N TRP A 27 -2.18 -5.09 -13.38
CA TRP A 27 -1.01 -4.51 -14.05
C TRP A 27 -0.73 -5.16 -15.41
N ARG A 28 -1.05 -6.45 -15.55
CA ARG A 28 -0.94 -7.13 -16.84
C ARG A 28 -1.97 -6.62 -17.86
N ARG A 29 -3.16 -6.22 -17.41
CA ARG A 29 -4.22 -5.70 -18.30
C ARG A 29 -4.08 -4.21 -18.63
N MET A 30 -3.49 -3.41 -17.74
CA MET A 30 -3.41 -1.94 -17.88
C MET A 30 -2.19 -1.43 -18.69
N GLY A 31 -1.36 -2.29 -19.25
CA GLY A 31 -0.29 -1.89 -20.19
C GLY A 31 0.75 -0.90 -19.61
N PRO A 32 1.55 -0.23 -20.48
CA PRO A 32 2.70 0.61 -20.09
C PRO A 32 2.36 1.93 -19.40
N ILE A 33 1.09 2.21 -19.11
CA ILE A 33 0.62 3.48 -18.52
C ILE A 33 1.18 3.68 -17.11
N MET A 34 1.53 2.60 -16.41
CA MET A 34 2.04 2.67 -15.04
C MET A 34 3.57 2.73 -15.01
N ASN A 35 4.10 3.82 -14.44
CA ASN A 35 5.54 4.06 -14.33
C ASN A 35 6.20 2.97 -13.45
N ARG A 36 7.41 2.53 -13.80
CA ARG A 36 8.16 1.50 -13.05
C ARG A 36 8.30 1.87 -11.57
N GLY A 37 8.49 3.16 -11.27
CA GLY A 37 8.58 3.66 -9.89
C GLY A 37 7.32 3.40 -9.06
N GLN A 38 6.11 3.49 -9.65
CA GLN A 38 4.86 3.21 -8.93
C GLN A 38 4.69 1.72 -8.65
N LYS A 39 5.10 0.85 -9.59
CA LYS A 39 5.10 -0.61 -9.36
C LYS A 39 5.98 -0.96 -8.17
N VAL A 40 7.20 -0.40 -8.12
CA VAL A 40 8.14 -0.61 -7.01
C VAL A 40 7.56 -0.06 -5.71
N LEU A 41 6.99 1.15 -5.71
CA LEU A 41 6.39 1.74 -4.52
C LEU A 41 5.27 0.87 -3.95
N ARG A 42 4.40 0.31 -4.81
CA ARG A 42 3.31 -0.59 -4.39
C ARG A 42 3.81 -1.91 -3.85
N ILE A 43 4.81 -2.51 -4.49
CA ILE A 43 5.45 -3.73 -3.97
C ILE A 43 6.05 -3.46 -2.58
N LEU A 44 6.79 -2.36 -2.43
CA LEU A 44 7.36 -1.96 -1.14
C LEU A 44 6.27 -1.72 -0.09
N LEU A 45 5.18 -1.05 -0.46
CA LEU A 45 4.07 -0.77 0.45
C LEU A 45 3.43 -2.06 0.97
N VAL A 46 3.15 -3.02 0.09
CA VAL A 46 2.59 -4.32 0.51
C VAL A 46 3.58 -5.10 1.37
N LEU A 47 4.86 -5.13 0.99
CA LEU A 47 5.91 -5.78 1.81
C LEU A 47 6.01 -5.17 3.21
N PHE A 48 5.98 -3.84 3.34
CA PHE A 48 6.03 -3.19 4.64
C PHE A 48 4.77 -3.41 5.47
N ILE A 49 3.60 -3.47 4.84
CA ILE A 49 2.35 -3.80 5.52
C ILE A 49 2.37 -5.25 6.02
N GLU A 50 2.80 -6.21 5.20
CA GLU A 50 2.95 -7.61 5.63
C GLU A 50 3.97 -7.73 6.77
N ALA A 51 5.11 -7.03 6.68
CA ALA A 51 6.10 -6.99 7.75
C ALA A 51 5.52 -6.44 9.05
N LEU A 52 4.68 -5.39 9.00
CA LEU A 52 3.96 -4.87 10.16
C LEU A 52 3.02 -5.90 10.78
N PHE A 53 2.22 -6.59 9.96
CA PHE A 53 1.31 -7.64 10.44
C PHE A 53 2.09 -8.79 11.08
N LEU A 54 3.19 -9.23 10.45
CA LEU A 54 4.08 -10.24 11.02
C LEU A 54 4.68 -9.78 12.36
N MET A 55 5.13 -8.53 12.45
CA MET A 55 5.65 -7.99 13.71
C MET A 55 4.58 -7.91 14.80
N MET A 56 3.34 -7.57 14.46
CA MET A 56 2.23 -7.59 15.41
C MET A 56 1.91 -9.00 15.90
N LEU A 57 1.91 -9.99 15.01
CA LEU A 57 1.58 -11.38 15.32
C LEU A 57 2.69 -12.06 16.14
N VAL A 58 3.96 -11.79 15.81
CA VAL A 58 5.14 -12.32 16.52
C VAL A 58 5.44 -11.53 17.80
N GLY A 59 4.94 -10.29 17.93
CA GLY A 59 5.23 -9.37 19.03
C GLY A 59 5.02 -9.98 20.42
N PRO A 60 3.86 -10.56 20.75
CA PRO A 60 3.61 -11.20 22.05
C PRO A 60 4.60 -12.33 22.35
N ALA A 61 4.89 -13.19 21.37
CA ALA A 61 5.84 -14.29 21.53
C ALA A 61 7.29 -13.78 21.70
N ALA A 62 7.68 -12.76 20.93
CA ALA A 62 9.02 -12.19 20.95
C ALA A 62 9.32 -11.32 22.19
N THR A 63 8.29 -10.73 22.81
CA THR A 63 8.44 -9.80 23.94
C THR A 63 8.13 -10.41 25.31
N SER A 64 7.44 -11.56 25.39
CA SER A 64 7.02 -12.13 26.69
C SER A 64 8.15 -12.61 27.61
N ARG A 65 9.35 -12.91 27.06
CA ARG A 65 10.50 -13.41 27.84
C ARG A 65 11.74 -12.51 27.81
N ARG A 66 11.62 -11.29 27.26
CA ARG A 66 12.75 -10.37 27.08
C ARG A 66 12.68 -9.20 28.04
N ASP A 67 13.83 -8.55 28.23
CA ASP A 67 13.95 -7.34 29.03
C ASP A 67 12.97 -6.25 28.56
N PRO A 68 12.43 -5.43 29.50
CA PRO A 68 11.44 -4.39 29.19
C PRO A 68 11.96 -3.38 28.16
N LEU A 69 13.27 -3.13 28.15
CA LEU A 69 13.91 -2.24 27.18
C LEU A 69 13.86 -2.80 25.76
N THR A 70 14.07 -4.10 25.57
CA THR A 70 13.96 -4.75 24.26
C THR A 70 12.52 -4.77 23.76
N SER A 71 11.56 -4.98 24.66
CA SER A 71 10.13 -4.89 24.34
C SER A 71 9.77 -3.47 23.85
N ALA A 72 10.21 -2.43 24.58
CA ALA A 72 9.98 -1.05 24.18
C ALA A 72 10.61 -0.71 22.82
N LEU A 73 11.86 -1.13 22.57
CA LEU A 73 12.54 -0.94 21.28
C LEU A 73 11.80 -1.64 20.13
N TYR A 74 11.29 -2.85 20.37
CA TYR A 74 10.52 -3.60 19.38
C TYR A 74 9.23 -2.87 18.97
N TRP A 75 8.45 -2.41 19.96
CA TRP A 75 7.22 -1.67 19.71
C TRP A 75 7.48 -0.29 19.08
N MET A 76 8.56 0.40 19.47
CA MET A 76 8.98 1.62 18.79
C MET A 76 9.34 1.36 17.33
N GLY A 77 10.07 0.29 17.03
CA GLY A 77 10.34 -0.13 15.65
C GLY A 77 9.06 -0.38 14.85
N CYS A 78 8.09 -1.06 15.47
CA CYS A 78 6.77 -1.29 14.87
C CYS A 78 6.04 0.04 14.56
N LEU A 79 6.09 1.02 15.47
CA LEU A 79 5.47 2.34 15.25
C LEU A 79 6.15 3.12 14.13
N ILE A 80 7.48 3.12 14.08
CA ILE A 80 8.25 3.76 13.01
C ILE A 80 7.91 3.13 11.66
N LEU A 81 7.84 1.80 11.61
CA LEU A 81 7.46 1.08 10.40
C LEU A 81 6.04 1.44 9.96
N GLY A 82 5.10 1.54 10.90
CA GLY A 82 3.74 2.04 10.67
C GLY A 82 3.72 3.42 10.04
N LEU A 83 4.52 4.34 10.58
CA LEU A 83 4.63 5.70 10.05
C LEU A 83 5.20 5.71 8.62
N VAL A 84 6.22 4.90 8.35
CA VAL A 84 6.80 4.73 7.01
C VAL A 84 5.74 4.24 6.03
N VAL A 85 4.93 3.25 6.40
CA VAL A 85 3.81 2.76 5.58
C VAL A 85 2.82 3.87 5.27
N VAL A 86 2.42 4.67 6.25
CA VAL A 86 1.51 5.81 6.04
C VAL A 86 2.11 6.81 5.06
N VAL A 87 3.37 7.17 5.21
CA VAL A 87 4.06 8.10 4.29
C VAL A 87 4.10 7.53 2.87
N LEU A 88 4.45 6.25 2.71
CA LEU A 88 4.46 5.59 1.40
C LEU A 88 3.05 5.54 0.77
N ALA A 89 2.02 5.29 1.57
CA ALA A 89 0.63 5.29 1.11
C ALA A 89 0.21 6.66 0.58
N LEU A 90 0.56 7.73 1.31
CA LEU A 90 0.30 9.10 0.87
C LEU A 90 1.04 9.44 -0.43
N LEU A 91 2.27 8.97 -0.60
CA LEU A 91 3.04 9.15 -1.84
C LEU A 91 2.40 8.39 -3.01
N ASP A 92 1.90 7.17 -2.80
CA ASP A 92 1.17 6.41 -3.84
C ASP A 92 -0.09 7.15 -4.26
N VAL A 93 -0.92 7.56 -3.31
CA VAL A 93 -2.15 8.33 -3.58
C VAL A 93 -1.83 9.63 -4.34
N ARG A 94 -0.79 10.37 -3.94
CA ARG A 94 -0.34 11.57 -4.66
C ARG A 94 0.14 11.27 -6.09
N ALA A 95 0.75 10.11 -6.33
CA ALA A 95 1.17 9.70 -7.67
C ALA A 95 -0.03 9.35 -8.54
N VAL A 96 -1.00 8.60 -7.99
CA VAL A 96 -2.26 8.23 -8.66
C VAL A 96 -3.08 9.48 -9.01
N MET A 97 -3.24 10.42 -8.07
CA MET A 97 -3.95 11.68 -8.30
C MET A 97 -3.33 12.49 -9.45
N ARG A 98 -1.99 12.56 -9.51
CA ARG A 98 -1.31 13.25 -10.62
C ARG A 98 -1.58 12.59 -11.97
N GLN A 99 -1.63 11.27 -12.05
CA GLN A 99 -1.98 10.57 -13.28
C GLN A 99 -3.44 10.79 -13.67
N TYR A 100 -4.35 10.75 -12.70
CA TYR A 100 -5.76 11.01 -12.94
C TYR A 100 -6.01 12.41 -13.52
N VAL A 101 -5.36 13.43 -12.96
CA VAL A 101 -5.45 14.82 -13.48
C VAL A 101 -4.91 14.93 -14.90
N ARG A 102 -3.82 14.23 -15.24
CA ARG A 102 -3.26 14.22 -16.60
C ARG A 102 -4.22 13.55 -17.59
N ALA A 103 -4.72 12.36 -17.26
CA ALA A 103 -5.69 11.65 -18.08
C ALA A 103 -6.99 12.46 -18.29
N SER A 104 -7.49 13.12 -17.24
CA SER A 104 -8.67 13.98 -17.35
C SER A 104 -8.44 15.17 -18.28
N ARG A 105 -7.26 15.82 -18.22
CA ARG A 105 -6.91 16.91 -19.14
C ARG A 105 -6.83 16.46 -20.59
N GLU A 106 -6.28 15.28 -20.85
CA GLU A 106 -6.21 14.71 -22.20
C GLU A 106 -7.62 14.46 -22.77
N ILE A 107 -8.51 13.84 -21.99
CA ILE A 107 -9.91 13.60 -22.39
C ILE A 107 -10.65 14.92 -22.68
N PHE A 108 -10.49 15.93 -21.81
CA PHE A 108 -11.11 17.24 -22.04
C PHE A 108 -10.54 17.98 -23.25
N HIS A 109 -9.24 17.82 -23.53
CA HIS A 109 -8.62 18.41 -24.71
C HIS A 109 -9.16 17.77 -26.00
N ASP A 110 -9.30 16.44 -26.03
CA ASP A 110 -9.82 15.71 -27.18
C ASP A 110 -11.27 16.11 -27.50
N LEU A 111 -12.12 16.21 -26.47
CA LEU A 111 -13.51 16.66 -26.63
C LEU A 111 -13.61 18.08 -27.22
N ARG A 112 -12.73 19.00 -26.80
CA ARG A 112 -12.72 20.38 -27.30
C ARG A 112 -12.16 20.51 -28.73
N GLY A 113 -11.32 19.56 -29.14
CA GLY A 113 -10.79 19.50 -30.51
C GLY A 113 -11.83 19.03 -31.52
N ASP A 114 -12.71 18.10 -31.12
CA ASP A 114 -13.72 17.52 -32.02
C ASP A 114 -14.88 18.51 -32.33
N ASP A 115 -15.24 19.38 -31.39
CA ASP A 115 -16.22 20.46 -31.62
C ASP A 115 -15.74 21.51 -32.63
N ARG A 116 -14.42 21.78 -32.70
CA ARG A 116 -13.86 22.74 -33.67
C ARG A 116 -13.77 22.19 -35.10
N ARG A 117 -13.81 20.87 -35.29
CA ARG A 117 -13.78 20.25 -36.64
C ARG A 117 -15.16 20.16 -37.29
N LYS A 118 -16.25 20.37 -36.52
CA LYS A 118 -17.63 20.28 -37.00
C LYS A 118 -18.29 21.62 -37.30
N GLN A 119 -17.56 22.73 -37.12
CA GLN A 119 -17.94 24.08 -37.60
C GLN A 119 -17.16 24.41 -38.87
#